data_AF-A0A7J8MLX7-F1
#
_entry.id   AF-A0A7J8MLX7-F1
#
_cell.length_a   1.000
_cell.length_b   1.000
_cell.length_c   1.000
_cell.angle_alpha   90.00
_cell.angle_beta   90.00
_cell.angle_gamma   90.00
#
_symmetry.space_group_name_H-M   'P 1'
#
loop_
_entity.id
_entity.type
_entity.pdbx_description
1 polymer ?
#
loop_
_entity_poly.entity_id
_entity_poly.type
_entity_poly.pdbx_seq_one_letter_code
_entity_poly.pdbx_strand_id
1 'polypeptide(L)'
;MQTSLRYSGDSKALRIHAKEKFPIDSKTHLQVQGELDTRTGVPNNFCAMIRHSYHDLFTSLGVGMRYDKRDKVRYTLRGKKSFLVTNDDSVNFVIKGRYDVDQEFKGRKSEGAAEFIYKIFNFQKDQDVRLKVGYEVFEQVPYLQIRENNWTLNADMNGRWNIRFDL
;
A
#
# COMPACT_ATOMS: atom_id res chain seq x y z
N MET A 1 7.56 11.25 9.61
CA MET A 1 7.76 9.80 9.80
C MET A 1 6.48 9.06 10.08
N GLN A 2 6.29 7.93 9.40
CA GLN A 2 5.20 6.98 9.64
C GLN A 2 5.80 5.61 9.98
N THR A 3 5.38 5.05 11.09
CA THR A 3 5.84 3.75 11.59
C THR A 3 4.66 2.80 11.77
N SER A 4 4.88 1.52 11.52
CA SER A 4 3.83 0.52 11.72
C SER A 4 4.42 -0.86 12.06
N LEU A 5 3.76 -1.56 12.97
CA LEU A 5 3.97 -2.98 13.22
C LEU A 5 3.09 -3.80 12.29
N ARG A 6 3.63 -4.87 11.70
CA ARG A 6 2.92 -5.72 10.74
C ARG A 6 3.12 -7.18 11.04
N TYR A 7 2.02 -7.93 11.10
CA TYR A 7 2.04 -9.38 11.25
C TYR A 7 1.20 -10.02 10.15
N SER A 8 1.70 -11.09 9.54
CA SER A 8 1.00 -11.79 8.46
C SER A 8 1.00 -13.30 8.71
N GLY A 9 -0.10 -13.95 8.34
CA GLY A 9 -0.24 -15.41 8.40
C GLY A 9 0.81 -16.15 7.57
N ASP A 10 1.24 -15.57 6.45
CA ASP A 10 2.22 -16.20 5.55
C ASP A 10 3.64 -16.19 6.13
N SER A 11 4.05 -15.05 6.69
CA SER A 11 5.40 -14.91 7.24
C SER A 11 5.53 -15.44 8.66
N LYS A 12 4.41 -15.52 9.40
CA LYS A 12 4.34 -15.86 10.84
C LYS A 12 5.38 -15.10 11.66
N ALA A 13 5.59 -13.83 11.29
CA ALA A 13 6.65 -12.99 11.85
C ALA A 13 6.17 -11.55 11.95
N LEU A 14 6.52 -10.89 13.04
CA LEU A 14 6.31 -9.46 13.24
C LEU A 14 7.36 -8.68 12.45
N ARG A 15 6.95 -7.61 11.80
CA ARG A 15 7.80 -6.73 11.00
C ARG A 15 7.61 -5.29 11.44
N ILE A 16 8.72 -4.58 11.54
CA ILE A 16 8.72 -3.14 11.81
C ILE A 16 8.89 -2.44 10.48
N HIS A 17 7.91 -1.65 10.09
CA HIS A 17 7.94 -0.89 8.86
C HIS A 17 8.01 0.60 9.16
N ALA A 18 8.98 1.28 8.54
CA ALA A 18 9.14 2.73 8.60
C ALA A 18 9.01 3.33 7.20
N LYS A 19 8.42 4.52 7.12
CA LYS A 19 8.22 5.25 5.88
C LYS A 19 8.27 6.75 6.11
N GLU A 20 9.02 7.42 5.26
CA GLU A 20 9.15 8.88 5.22
C GLU A 20 8.76 9.41 3.84
N LYS A 21 8.27 10.64 3.81
CA LYS A 21 8.03 11.38 2.57
C LYS A 21 8.78 12.70 2.65
N PHE A 22 9.72 12.89 1.74
CA PHE A 22 10.47 14.14 1.59
C PHE A 22 9.86 14.93 0.44
N PRO A 23 9.37 16.16 0.67
CA PRO A 23 8.84 16.98 -0.41
C PRO A 23 9.99 17.38 -1.36
N ILE A 24 9.74 17.24 -2.67
CA ILE A 24 10.61 17.80 -3.73
C ILE A 24 9.99 19.11 -4.21
N ASP A 25 8.67 19.10 -4.43
CA ASP A 25 7.85 20.26 -4.73
C ASP A 25 6.43 20.06 -4.15
N SER A 26 5.52 20.98 -4.46
CA SER A 26 4.12 20.97 -4.00
C SER A 26 3.30 19.71 -4.36
N LYS A 27 3.64 19.02 -5.46
CA LYS A 27 2.93 17.86 -6.02
C LYS A 27 3.79 16.59 -6.04
N THR A 28 5.11 16.72 -5.90
CA THR A 28 6.09 15.65 -5.98
C THR A 28 6.79 15.41 -4.64
N HIS A 29 6.88 14.15 -4.22
CA HIS A 29 7.65 13.75 -3.05
C HIS A 29 8.50 12.51 -3.31
N LEU A 30 9.67 12.45 -2.68
CA LEU A 30 10.45 11.24 -2.52
C LEU A 30 9.91 10.44 -1.34
N GLN A 31 9.45 9.22 -1.59
CA GLN A 31 8.98 8.29 -0.59
C GLN A 31 10.05 7.24 -0.34
N VAL A 32 10.59 7.20 0.88
CA VAL A 32 11.54 6.17 1.32
C VAL A 32 10.86 5.29 2.35
N GLN A 33 10.95 3.98 2.20
CA GLN A 33 10.40 3.03 3.15
C GLN A 33 11.31 1.83 3.34
N GLY A 34 11.31 1.29 4.55
CA GLY A 34 12.09 0.12 4.96
C GLY A 34 11.26 -0.79 5.84
N GLU A 35 11.56 -2.08 5.80
CA GLU A 35 10.94 -3.10 6.65
C GLU A 35 12.02 -3.99 7.27
N LEU A 36 11.96 -4.16 8.59
CA LEU A 36 12.83 -5.05 9.38
C LEU A 36 12.00 -6.28 9.80
N ASP A 37 12.52 -7.48 9.54
CA ASP A 37 11.91 -8.73 10.01
C ASP A 37 12.45 -9.09 11.40
N THR A 38 11.59 -9.04 12.42
CA THR A 38 12.00 -9.28 13.82
C THR A 38 12.43 -10.70 14.10
N ARG A 39 12.02 -11.68 13.29
CA ARG A 39 12.42 -13.09 13.45
C ARG A 39 13.89 -13.30 13.08
N THR A 40 14.39 -12.52 12.12
CA THR A 40 15.76 -12.68 11.58
C THR A 40 16.68 -11.50 11.87
N GLY A 41 16.13 -10.38 12.36
CA GLY A 41 16.90 -9.18 12.69
C GLY A 41 17.46 -8.44 11.47
N VAL A 42 17.04 -8.79 10.26
CA VAL A 42 17.61 -8.26 9.01
C VAL A 42 16.57 -7.52 8.17
N PRO A 43 17.00 -6.48 7.42
CA PRO A 43 16.12 -5.78 6.49
C PRO A 43 15.49 -6.73 5.49
N ASN A 44 14.19 -6.61 5.27
CA ASN A 44 13.44 -7.46 4.36
C ASN A 44 13.17 -6.74 3.03
N ASN A 45 12.89 -5.44 3.08
CA ASN A 45 12.51 -4.67 1.91
C ASN A 45 12.86 -3.20 2.11
N PHE A 46 13.59 -2.63 1.17
CA PHE A 46 13.84 -1.19 1.08
C PHE A 46 13.32 -0.67 -0.24
N CYS A 47 12.63 0.47 -0.22
CA CYS A 47 12.06 1.06 -1.43
C CYS A 47 12.17 2.58 -1.38
N ALA A 48 12.71 3.16 -2.44
CA ALA A 48 12.75 4.59 -2.68
C ALA A 48 11.99 4.91 -3.96
N MET A 49 11.01 5.82 -3.91
CA MET A 49 10.11 6.11 -5.02
C MET A 49 9.78 7.59 -5.08
N ILE A 50 10.01 8.22 -6.23
CA ILE A 50 9.47 9.55 -6.53
C ILE A 50 8.00 9.37 -6.90
N ARG A 51 7.14 10.16 -6.27
CA ARG A 51 5.69 10.12 -6.51
C ARG A 51 5.17 11.51 -6.81
N HIS A 52 4.46 11.62 -7.92
CA HIS A 52 3.78 12.83 -8.34
C HIS A 52 2.27 12.66 -8.21
N SER A 53 1.59 13.65 -7.63
CA SER A 53 0.14 13.65 -7.42
C SER A 53 -0.52 14.73 -8.28
N TYR A 54 -1.40 14.30 -9.19
CA TYR A 54 -2.28 15.18 -9.96
C TYR A 54 -3.58 15.33 -9.19
N HIS A 55 -3.63 16.30 -8.28
CA HIS A 55 -4.78 16.51 -7.38
C HIS A 55 -6.09 16.73 -8.13
N ASP A 56 -6.08 17.57 -9.18
CA ASP A 56 -7.26 17.86 -10.01
C ASP A 56 -7.83 16.63 -10.72
N LEU A 57 -6.98 15.62 -10.92
CA LEU A 57 -7.34 14.35 -11.54
C LEU A 57 -7.50 13.22 -10.52
N PHE A 58 -7.31 13.44 -9.22
CA PHE A 58 -7.28 12.36 -8.22
C PHE A 58 -6.36 11.19 -8.63
N THR A 59 -5.25 11.49 -9.30
CA THR A 59 -4.30 10.52 -9.86
C THR A 59 -2.94 10.66 -9.18
N SER A 60 -2.25 9.55 -8.95
CA SER A 60 -0.84 9.57 -8.57
C SER A 60 -0.05 8.60 -9.44
N LEU A 61 1.11 9.04 -9.90
CA LEU A 61 2.12 8.21 -10.55
C LEU A 61 3.37 8.14 -9.68
N GLY A 62 4.10 7.05 -9.78
CA GLY A 62 5.35 6.88 -9.07
C GLY A 62 6.33 5.99 -9.80
N VAL A 63 7.60 6.39 -9.76
CA VAL A 63 8.73 5.65 -10.28
C VAL A 63 9.72 5.46 -9.14
N GLY A 64 10.30 4.27 -9.01
CA GLY A 64 11.24 4.03 -7.93
C GLY A 64 12.07 2.80 -8.10
N MET A 65 12.90 2.56 -7.10
CA MET A 65 13.71 1.36 -6.95
C MET A 65 13.33 0.64 -5.67
N ARG A 66 13.34 -0.68 -5.74
CA ARG A 66 13.15 -1.58 -4.60
C ARG A 66 14.36 -2.51 -4.50
N TYR A 67 14.87 -2.64 -3.29
CA TYR A 67 15.87 -3.60 -2.92
C TYR A 67 15.25 -4.64 -1.99
N ASP A 68 15.42 -5.91 -2.34
CA ASP A 68 14.87 -7.07 -1.64
C ASP A 68 16.04 -7.98 -1.26
N LYS A 69 15.88 -8.73 -0.17
CA LYS A 69 16.86 -9.58 0.53
C LYS A 69 17.62 -10.59 -0.34
N ARG A 70 17.19 -10.80 -1.58
CA ARG A 70 17.84 -11.65 -2.59
C ARG A 70 18.80 -10.88 -3.51
N ASP A 71 19.29 -9.72 -3.06
CA ASP A 71 20.22 -8.83 -3.77
C ASP A 71 19.78 -8.39 -5.18
N LYS A 72 18.47 -8.31 -5.41
CA LYS A 72 17.93 -7.89 -6.71
C LYS A 72 17.29 -6.52 -6.59
N VAL A 73 17.99 -5.52 -7.12
CA VAL A 73 17.39 -4.21 -7.38
C VAL A 73 16.31 -4.38 -8.44
N ARG A 74 15.15 -3.79 -8.19
CA ARG A 74 14.01 -3.78 -9.12
C ARG A 74 13.57 -2.35 -9.34
N TYR A 75 13.25 -2.01 -10.58
CA TYR A 75 12.57 -0.75 -10.88
C TYR A 75 11.07 -0.98 -10.77
N THR A 76 10.37 -0.02 -10.17
CA THR A 76 8.94 -0.13 -9.90
C THR A 76 8.21 1.09 -10.42
N LEU A 77 7.15 0.82 -11.18
CA LEU A 77 6.18 1.78 -11.67
C LEU A 77 4.89 1.59 -10.89
N ARG A 78 4.27 2.68 -10.45
CA ARG A 78 3.02 2.64 -9.71
C ARG A 78 2.05 3.70 -10.22
N GLY A 79 0.84 3.26 -10.52
CA GLY A 79 -0.29 4.14 -10.83
C GLY A 79 -1.41 3.98 -9.81
N LYS A 80 -2.08 5.08 -9.50
CA LYS A 80 -3.34 5.07 -8.74
C LYS A 80 -4.25 6.17 -9.27
N LYS A 81 -5.52 5.85 -9.50
CA LYS A 81 -6.59 6.78 -9.80
C LYS A 81 -7.72 6.56 -8.79
N SER A 82 -8.32 7.65 -8.33
CA SER A 82 -9.50 7.61 -7.47
C SER A 82 -10.66 8.34 -8.13
N PHE A 83 -11.87 7.83 -7.92
CA PHE A 83 -13.12 8.35 -8.43
C PHE A 83 -14.06 8.52 -7.23
N LEU A 84 -14.62 9.71 -7.09
CA LEU A 84 -15.63 9.99 -6.10
C LEU A 84 -16.93 9.32 -6.55
N VAL A 85 -17.45 8.41 -5.73
CA VAL A 85 -18.74 7.75 -6.02
C VAL A 85 -19.87 8.56 -5.37
N THR A 86 -19.60 9.14 -4.21
CA THR A 86 -20.50 10.07 -3.52
C THR A 86 -19.88 11.46 -3.45
N ASN A 87 -20.74 12.49 -3.43
CA ASN A 87 -20.30 13.90 -3.39
C ASN A 87 -19.59 14.27 -2.08
N ASP A 88 -19.82 13.50 -1.01
CA ASP A 88 -19.27 13.72 0.33
C ASP A 88 -17.97 12.93 0.59
N ASP A 89 -17.38 12.28 -0.42
CA ASP A 89 -16.16 11.47 -0.30
C ASP A 89 -16.26 10.27 0.68
N SER A 90 -17.48 9.93 1.13
CA SER A 90 -17.74 8.77 1.98
C SER A 90 -17.50 7.46 1.23
N VAL A 91 -17.84 7.39 -0.06
CA VAL A 91 -17.58 6.25 -0.94
C VAL A 91 -16.66 6.64 -2.08
N ASN A 92 -15.58 5.88 -2.23
CA ASN A 92 -14.61 6.04 -3.30
C ASN A 92 -14.42 4.76 -4.09
N PHE A 93 -14.22 4.89 -5.39
CA PHE A 93 -13.72 3.83 -6.23
C PHE A 93 -12.25 4.12 -6.61
N VAL A 94 -11.39 3.13 -6.46
CA VAL A 94 -9.95 3.28 -6.65
C VAL A 94 -9.44 2.20 -7.58
N ILE A 95 -8.72 2.61 -8.61
CA ILE A 95 -7.92 1.72 -9.44
C ILE A 95 -6.45 1.95 -9.09
N LYS A 96 -5.72 0.87 -8.83
CA LYS A 96 -4.27 0.93 -8.60
C LYS A 96 -3.58 -0.15 -9.42
N GLY A 97 -2.41 0.19 -9.94
CA GLY A 97 -1.56 -0.71 -10.68
C GLY A 97 -0.11 -0.56 -10.25
N ARG A 98 0.65 -1.64 -10.34
CA ARG A 98 2.08 -1.65 -10.12
C ARG A 98 2.75 -2.62 -11.07
N TYR A 99 3.89 -2.21 -11.60
CA TYR A 99 4.70 -3.02 -12.49
C TYR A 99 6.15 -2.98 -12.03
N ASP A 100 6.74 -4.15 -11.86
CA ASP A 100 8.14 -4.32 -11.46
C ASP A 100 8.94 -4.97 -12.59
N VAL A 101 10.08 -4.35 -12.90
CA VAL A 101 11.10 -4.88 -13.82
C VAL A 101 12.41 -5.09 -13.08
N ASP A 102 13.20 -6.07 -13.51
CA ASP A 102 14.54 -6.29 -12.97
C ASP A 102 15.60 -5.41 -13.66
N GLN A 103 16.87 -5.64 -13.33
CA GLN A 103 18.01 -4.87 -13.86
C GLN A 103 18.21 -5.04 -15.37
N GLU A 104 17.71 -6.13 -15.96
CA GLU A 104 17.73 -6.38 -17.40
C GLU A 104 16.47 -5.82 -18.09
N PHE A 105 15.65 -5.05 -17.37
CA PHE A 105 14.35 -4.54 -17.81
C PHE A 105 13.37 -5.63 -18.24
N LYS A 106 13.55 -6.86 -17.75
CA LYS A 106 12.59 -7.95 -17.96
C LYS A 106 11.46 -7.83 -16.94
N GLY A 107 10.24 -7.92 -17.44
CA GLY A 107 9.02 -7.90 -16.63
C GLY A 107 9.01 -9.04 -15.61
N ARG A 108 8.84 -8.71 -14.33
CA ARG A 108 8.84 -9.69 -13.23
C ARG A 108 7.48 -9.85 -12.60
N LYS A 109 6.81 -8.73 -12.29
CA LYS A 109 5.56 -8.75 -11.55
C LYS A 109 4.65 -7.62 -11.97
N SER A 110 3.40 -7.96 -12.29
CA SER A 110 2.31 -7.03 -12.46
C SER A 110 1.33 -7.23 -11.31
N GLU A 111 0.87 -6.14 -10.72
CA GLU A 111 -0.18 -6.13 -9.70
C GLU A 111 -1.20 -5.06 -10.11
N GLY A 112 -2.48 -5.34 -9.86
CA GLY A 112 -3.57 -4.50 -10.32
C GLY A 112 -4.80 -4.77 -9.50
N ALA A 113 -5.44 -3.72 -9.00
CA ALA A 113 -6.66 -3.89 -8.24
C ALA A 113 -7.63 -2.74 -8.40
N ALA A 114 -8.90 -3.10 -8.36
CA ALA A 114 -10.04 -2.20 -8.20
C ALA A 114 -10.54 -2.31 -6.76
N GLU A 115 -10.83 -1.18 -6.11
CA GLU A 115 -11.27 -1.12 -4.71
C GLU A 115 -12.44 -0.17 -4.55
N PHE A 116 -13.49 -0.60 -3.86
CA PHE A 116 -14.44 0.31 -3.21
C PHE A 116 -14.00 0.57 -1.78
N ILE A 117 -14.05 1.84 -1.37
CA ILE A 117 -13.67 2.30 -0.04
C ILE A 117 -14.85 3.05 0.54
N TYR A 118 -15.36 2.59 1.68
CA TYR A 118 -16.39 3.25 2.45
C TYR A 118 -15.81 3.76 3.76
N LYS A 119 -15.94 5.06 4.01
CA LYS A 119 -15.48 5.75 5.22
C LYS A 119 -16.70 6.07 6.07
N ILE A 120 -16.69 5.62 7.32
CA ILE A 120 -17.71 5.88 8.33
C ILE A 120 -17.04 6.72 9.41
N PHE A 121 -17.33 8.01 9.40
CA PHE A 121 -16.80 8.95 10.39
C PHE A 121 -17.64 8.91 11.66
N ASN A 122 -16.99 9.03 12.82
CA ASN A 122 -17.66 9.02 14.13
C ASN A 122 -18.62 7.83 14.31
N PHE A 123 -18.17 6.61 13.95
CA PHE A 123 -18.95 5.38 14.17
C PHE A 123 -19.29 5.20 15.66
N GLN A 124 -18.31 5.50 16.51
CA GLN A 124 -18.50 5.87 17.91
C GLN A 124 -17.72 7.16 18.19
N LYS A 125 -17.87 7.71 19.40
CA LYS A 125 -17.14 8.90 19.82
C LYS A 125 -15.63 8.66 19.65
N ASP A 126 -14.97 9.54 18.88
CA ASP A 126 -13.54 9.48 18.56
C ASP A 126 -13.10 8.19 17.81
N GLN A 127 -14.02 7.53 17.09
CA GLN A 127 -13.76 6.30 16.34
C GLN A 127 -14.18 6.42 14.88
N ASP A 128 -13.20 6.33 13.99
CA ASP A 128 -13.43 6.28 12.54
C ASP A 128 -13.18 4.89 11.99
N VAL A 129 -14.11 4.42 11.15
CA VAL A 129 -14.04 3.11 10.50
C VAL A 129 -13.93 3.27 9.00
N ARG A 130 -13.06 2.48 8.38
CA ARG A 130 -12.97 2.37 6.92
C ARG A 130 -13.08 0.91 6.50
N LEU A 131 -14.11 0.63 5.72
CA LEU A 131 -14.30 -0.64 5.05
C LEU A 131 -13.79 -0.52 3.62
N LYS A 132 -13.15 -1.57 3.14
CA LYS A 132 -12.71 -1.65 1.75
C LYS A 132 -12.93 -3.05 1.23
N VAL A 133 -13.59 -3.12 0.08
CA VAL A 133 -13.70 -4.35 -0.72
C VAL A 133 -12.89 -4.12 -1.98
N GLY A 134 -11.97 -5.03 -2.28
CA GLY A 134 -11.14 -4.95 -3.45
C GLY A 134 -11.08 -6.26 -4.22
N TYR A 135 -10.67 -6.15 -5.48
CA TYR A 135 -10.42 -7.28 -6.36
C TYR A 135 -9.04 -7.12 -6.98
N GLU A 136 -8.16 -8.10 -6.77
CA GLU A 136 -6.86 -8.18 -7.44
C GLU A 136 -7.06 -8.88 -8.79
N VAL A 137 -6.75 -8.18 -9.87
CA VAL A 137 -7.13 -8.55 -11.25
C VAL A 137 -6.23 -9.64 -11.84
N PHE A 138 -4.96 -9.70 -11.44
CA PHE A 138 -3.99 -10.66 -11.98
C PHE A 138 -4.08 -12.02 -11.29
N GLU A 139 -4.29 -12.04 -9.98
CA GLU A 139 -4.55 -13.23 -9.18
C GLU A 139 -6.02 -13.63 -9.17
N GLN A 140 -6.92 -12.74 -9.62
CA GLN A 140 -8.37 -12.93 -9.66
C GLN A 140 -9.00 -13.15 -8.28
N VAL A 141 -8.45 -12.49 -7.26
CA VAL A 141 -8.78 -12.73 -5.85
C VAL A 141 -9.42 -11.49 -5.24
N PRO A 142 -10.67 -11.58 -4.74
CA PRO A 142 -11.24 -10.52 -3.92
C PRO A 142 -10.67 -10.54 -2.51
N TYR A 143 -10.67 -9.35 -1.90
CA TYR A 143 -10.16 -9.13 -0.55
C TYR A 143 -10.97 -8.07 0.19
N LEU A 144 -10.92 -8.16 1.51
CA LEU A 144 -11.54 -7.24 2.44
C LEU A 144 -10.45 -6.57 3.28
N GLN A 145 -10.67 -5.30 3.58
CA GLN A 145 -9.91 -4.57 4.57
C GLN A 145 -10.85 -3.82 5.52
N ILE A 146 -10.57 -3.97 6.81
CA ILE A 146 -11.19 -3.18 7.87
C ILE A 146 -10.07 -2.38 8.51
N ARG A 147 -10.26 -1.06 8.61
CA ARG A 147 -9.39 -0.18 9.38
C ARG A 147 -10.22 0.57 10.39
N GLU A 148 -9.73 0.59 11.61
CA GLU A 148 -10.31 1.36 12.69
C GLU A 148 -9.16 2.05 13.40
N ASN A 149 -9.24 3.38 13.50
CA ASN A 149 -8.19 4.21 14.10
C ASN A 149 -6.79 3.84 13.56
N ASN A 150 -5.97 3.22 14.42
CA ASN A 150 -4.57 2.88 14.13
C ASN A 150 -4.35 1.44 13.69
N TRP A 151 -5.36 0.55 13.71
CA TRP A 151 -5.17 -0.83 13.28
C TRP A 151 -5.89 -1.13 11.96
N THR A 152 -5.36 -2.08 11.21
CA THR A 152 -5.93 -2.52 9.93
C THR A 152 -5.80 -4.02 9.82
N LEU A 153 -6.91 -4.71 9.54
CA LEU A 153 -6.95 -6.11 9.14
C LEU A 153 -7.19 -6.19 7.64
N ASN A 154 -6.40 -7.02 6.97
CA ASN A 154 -6.60 -7.42 5.57
C ASN A 154 -6.78 -8.93 5.51
N ALA A 155 -7.73 -9.39 4.71
CA ALA A 155 -7.94 -10.80 4.41
C ALA A 155 -8.40 -10.99 2.97
N ASP A 156 -8.05 -12.09 2.34
CA ASP A 156 -8.48 -12.43 0.98
C ASP A 156 -9.08 -13.84 0.86
N MET A 157 -9.71 -14.13 -0.28
CA MET A 157 -10.36 -15.43 -0.52
C MET A 157 -9.39 -16.60 -0.65
N ASN A 158 -8.08 -16.35 -0.77
CA ASN A 158 -7.06 -17.40 -0.72
C ASN A 158 -6.63 -17.74 0.72
N GLY A 159 -7.27 -17.12 1.72
CA GLY A 159 -6.96 -17.33 3.14
C GLY A 159 -5.73 -16.55 3.62
N ARG A 160 -5.15 -15.67 2.80
CA ARG A 160 -4.04 -14.82 3.23
C ARG A 160 -4.59 -13.67 4.06
N TRP A 161 -3.90 -13.36 5.15
CA TRP A 161 -4.29 -12.25 6.01
C TRP A 161 -3.08 -11.56 6.64
N ASN A 162 -3.28 -10.31 7.02
CA ASN A 162 -2.31 -9.55 7.81
C ASN A 162 -3.00 -8.50 8.68
N ILE A 163 -2.36 -8.20 9.80
CA ILE A 163 -2.71 -7.11 10.70
C ILE A 163 -1.58 -6.10 10.68
N ARG A 164 -1.96 -4.83 10.64
CA ARG A 164 -1.06 -3.68 10.75
C ARG A 164 -1.53 -2.80 11.90
N PHE A 165 -0.59 -2.34 12.71
CA PHE A 165 -0.81 -1.31 13.73
C PHE A 165 0.08 -0.11 13.41
N ASP A 166 -0.52 1.05 13.20
CA ASP A 166 0.15 2.34 13.00
C ASP A 166 0.60 2.90 14.37
N LEU A 167 1.87 3.29 14.46
CA LEU A 167 2.51 3.89 15.65
C LEU A 167 2.57 5.40 15.51
#